data_AF-A0A2A5IUD3-F1
#
_entry.id   AF-A0A2A5IUD3-F1
#
_cell.length_a   1.000
_cell.length_b   1.000
_cell.length_c   1.000
_cell.angle_alpha   90.00
_cell.angle_beta   90.00
_cell.angle_gamma   90.00
#
_symmetry.space_group_name_H-M   'P 1'
#
loop_
_entity.id
_entity.type
_entity.pdbx_description
1 polymer ?
#
loop_
_entity_poly.entity_id
_entity_poly.type
_entity_poly.pdbx_seq_one_letter_code
_entity_poly.pdbx_strand_id
1 'polypeptide(L)'
;AKKANLPYSTMTIDSTDHAGYYPDAQKMKVKLIYRSDEHTLLGAQIIGKNGVDKRIDVMAAALYQELTITDLEDLDISYAPPFNSVWDPLQQAARRT
;
A
#
# COMPACT_ATOMS: atom_id res chain seq x y z
N ALA A 1 -0.42 3.15 -17.08
CA ALA A 1 -0.48 4.62 -16.95
C ALA A 1 0.22 5.33 -18.11
N LYS A 2 1.55 5.53 -18.11
CA LYS A 2 2.26 6.31 -19.16
C LYS A 2 1.93 5.94 -20.61
N LYS A 3 2.00 4.65 -20.97
CA LYS A 3 1.67 4.18 -22.33
C LYS A 3 0.22 4.45 -22.75
N ALA A 4 -0.69 4.50 -21.78
CA ALA A 4 -2.11 4.78 -21.97
C ALA A 4 -2.44 6.28 -21.82
N ASN A 5 -1.42 7.14 -21.67
CA ASN A 5 -1.57 8.58 -21.49
C ASN A 5 -2.52 8.99 -20.34
N LEU A 6 -2.56 8.19 -19.26
CA LEU A 6 -3.35 8.53 -18.07
C LEU A 6 -2.63 9.61 -17.25
N PRO A 7 -3.34 10.59 -16.67
CA PRO A 7 -2.79 11.47 -15.65
C PRO A 7 -2.47 10.62 -14.40
N TYR A 8 -1.20 10.50 -14.03
CA TYR A 8 -0.79 9.64 -12.93
C TYR A 8 0.36 10.21 -12.11
N SER A 9 0.34 9.88 -10.82
CA SER A 9 1.42 10.11 -9.88
C SER A 9 1.84 8.78 -9.24
N THR A 10 2.99 8.79 -8.56
CA THR A 10 3.48 7.62 -7.83
C THR A 10 4.05 8.03 -6.48
N MET A 11 3.79 7.22 -5.46
CA MET A 11 4.39 7.36 -4.13
C MET A 11 5.18 6.11 -3.80
N THR A 12 6.40 6.26 -3.28
CA THR A 12 7.25 5.12 -2.88
C THR A 12 7.76 5.34 -1.47
N ILE A 13 7.58 4.34 -0.61
CA ILE A 13 8.02 4.38 0.78
C ILE A 13 8.82 3.13 1.14
N ASP A 14 9.66 3.25 2.16
CA ASP A 14 10.19 2.12 2.91
C ASP A 14 9.38 1.94 4.19
N SER A 15 9.04 0.70 4.53
CA SER A 15 8.27 0.33 5.72
C SER A 15 8.73 -1.02 6.28
N THR A 16 8.05 -1.52 7.30
CA THR A 16 8.25 -2.86 7.88
C THR A 16 7.02 -3.74 7.62
N ASP A 17 7.24 -5.05 7.52
CA ASP A 17 6.20 -6.05 7.30
C ASP A 17 5.19 -6.16 8.47
N HIS A 18 5.62 -5.87 9.69
CA HIS A 18 4.80 -5.77 10.89
C HIS A 18 5.39 -4.74 11.88
N ALA A 19 4.87 -4.67 13.12
CA ALA A 19 5.27 -3.67 14.09
C ALA A 19 6.79 -3.74 14.37
N GLY A 20 7.51 -2.65 14.14
CA GLY A 20 8.98 -2.64 14.19
C GLY A 20 9.61 -2.92 15.56
N TYR A 21 8.83 -2.84 16.65
CA TYR A 21 9.28 -3.22 17.98
C TYR A 21 9.09 -4.72 18.29
N TYR A 22 8.32 -5.44 17.48
CA TYR A 22 8.15 -6.88 17.62
C TYR A 22 9.35 -7.60 16.97
N PRO A 23 9.79 -8.77 17.49
CA PRO A 23 10.96 -9.47 16.97
C PRO A 23 10.90 -9.76 15.47
N ASP A 24 12.08 -9.73 14.83
CA ASP A 24 12.32 -10.15 13.45
C ASP A 24 11.64 -9.34 12.34
N ALA A 25 11.15 -8.13 12.63
CA ALA A 25 10.61 -7.21 11.63
C ALA A 25 11.54 -7.01 10.42
N GLN A 26 10.99 -7.22 9.22
CA GLN A 26 11.70 -7.13 7.95
C GLN A 26 11.29 -5.88 7.17
N LYS A 27 12.25 -5.28 6.47
CA LYS A 27 11.97 -4.13 5.60
C LYS A 27 11.20 -4.57 4.35
N MET A 28 10.34 -3.67 3.88
CA MET A 28 9.70 -3.74 2.57
C MET A 28 9.65 -2.37 1.91
N LYS A 29 9.63 -2.36 0.59
CA LYS A 29 9.44 -1.17 -0.24
C LYS A 29 8.07 -1.26 -0.91
N VAL A 30 7.27 -0.23 -0.74
CA VAL A 30 5.91 -0.13 -1.29
C VAL A 30 5.89 1.03 -2.28
N LYS A 31 5.34 0.80 -3.47
CA LYS A 31 5.05 1.84 -4.46
C LYS A 31 3.58 1.80 -4.83
N LEU A 32 2.91 2.94 -4.69
CA LEU A 32 1.56 3.17 -5.19
C LEU A 32 1.61 3.94 -6.51
N ILE A 33 0.67 3.65 -7.39
CA ILE A 33 0.42 4.35 -8.65
C ILE A 33 -1.05 4.71 -8.63
N TYR A 34 -1.36 5.98 -8.85
CA TYR A 34 -2.72 6.51 -8.77
C TYR A 34 -2.93 7.64 -9.77
N ARG A 35 -4.18 7.95 -10.03
CA ARG A 35 -4.57 9.08 -10.85
C ARG A 35 -4.30 10.40 -10.15
N SER A 36 -3.65 11.33 -10.83
CA SER A 36 -3.30 12.63 -10.23
C SER A 36 -4.46 13.64 -10.21
N ASP A 37 -5.56 13.34 -10.90
CA ASP A 37 -6.74 14.20 -11.03
C ASP A 37 -7.88 13.78 -10.11
N GLU A 38 -8.15 12.48 -10.02
CA GLU A 38 -9.27 11.92 -9.23
C GLU A 38 -8.83 10.97 -8.10
N HIS A 39 -7.52 10.78 -7.93
CA HIS A 39 -6.93 9.95 -6.87
C HIS A 39 -7.34 8.46 -6.87
N THR A 40 -7.98 7.97 -7.94
CA THR A 40 -8.26 6.55 -8.14
C THR A 40 -6.96 5.74 -8.17
N LEU A 41 -6.94 4.63 -7.43
CA LEU A 41 -5.83 3.70 -7.43
C LEU A 41 -5.66 3.04 -8.80
N LEU A 42 -4.44 3.06 -9.34
CA LEU A 42 -4.11 2.44 -10.63
C LEU A 42 -3.23 1.19 -10.50
N GLY A 43 -2.58 1.00 -9.34
CA GLY A 43 -1.80 -0.19 -9.07
C GLY A 43 -0.82 -0.02 -7.92
N ALA A 44 -0.19 -1.13 -7.54
CA ALA A 44 0.86 -1.16 -6.54
C ALA A 44 1.99 -2.13 -6.92
N GLN A 45 3.18 -1.87 -6.37
CA GLN A 45 4.33 -2.75 -6.46
C GLN A 45 4.95 -2.85 -5.07
N ILE A 46 5.24 -4.06 -4.61
CA ILE A 46 5.77 -4.30 -3.27
C ILE A 46 6.88 -5.33 -3.35
N ILE A 47 8.02 -5.01 -2.72
CA ILE A 47 9.16 -5.92 -2.59
C ILE A 47 9.54 -6.00 -1.11
N GLY A 48 9.63 -7.21 -0.58
CA GLY A 48 9.93 -7.48 0.82
C GLY A 48 10.10 -8.98 1.07
N LYS A 49 10.57 -9.36 2.26
CA LYS A 49 10.80 -10.76 2.63
C LYS A 49 9.57 -11.46 3.21
N ASN A 50 8.63 -10.72 3.78
CA ASN A 50 7.47 -11.26 4.47
C ASN A 50 6.24 -10.36 4.28
N GLY A 51 5.05 -10.97 4.29
CA GLY A 51 3.76 -10.30 4.22
C GLY A 51 3.51 -9.46 2.97
N VAL A 52 4.24 -9.72 1.87
CA VAL A 52 4.07 -9.03 0.58
C VAL A 52 2.79 -9.50 -0.09
N ASP A 53 2.59 -10.81 -0.14
CA ASP A 53 1.38 -11.51 -0.58
C ASP A 53 0.11 -10.91 0.03
N LYS A 54 0.04 -10.78 1.36
CA LYS A 54 -1.08 -10.15 2.07
C LYS A 54 -1.43 -8.77 1.50
N ARG A 55 -0.43 -7.92 1.24
CA ARG A 55 -0.66 -6.57 0.71
C ARG A 55 -1.03 -6.62 -0.77
N ILE A 56 -0.47 -7.53 -1.55
CA ILE A 56 -0.89 -7.70 -2.94
C ILE A 56 -2.35 -8.13 -3.03
N ASP A 57 -2.82 -9.03 -2.15
CA ASP A 57 -4.23 -9.43 -2.09
C ASP A 57 -5.15 -8.27 -1.73
N VAL A 58 -4.79 -7.46 -0.72
CA VAL A 58 -5.53 -6.23 -0.36
C VAL A 58 -5.58 -5.25 -1.54
N MET A 59 -4.45 -5.05 -2.24
CA MET A 59 -4.41 -4.15 -3.39
C MET A 59 -5.19 -4.69 -4.59
N ALA A 60 -5.24 -6.00 -4.79
CA ALA A 60 -6.07 -6.62 -5.82
C ALA A 60 -7.56 -6.38 -5.54
N ALA A 61 -8.00 -6.54 -4.28
CA ALA A 61 -9.36 -6.25 -3.87
C ALA A 61 -9.69 -4.75 -4.00
N ALA A 62 -8.78 -3.86 -3.60
CA ALA A 62 -8.95 -2.41 -3.72
C ALA A 62 -9.06 -1.96 -5.19
N LEU A 63 -8.24 -2.52 -6.09
CA LEU A 63 -8.32 -2.26 -7.52
C LEU A 63 -9.64 -2.77 -8.11
N TYR A 64 -10.09 -3.96 -7.70
CA TYR A 64 -11.36 -4.52 -8.14
C TYR A 64 -12.57 -3.65 -7.75
N GLN A 65 -12.48 -2.97 -6.61
CA GLN A 65 -13.51 -2.03 -6.12
C GLN A 65 -13.28 -0.58 -6.58
N GLU A 66 -12.29 -0.34 -7.45
CA GLU A 66 -11.96 1.00 -7.96
C GLU A 66 -11.70 2.05 -6.85
N LEU A 67 -11.13 1.61 -5.73
CA LEU A 67 -10.91 2.48 -4.57
C LEU A 67 -9.97 3.65 -4.90
N THR A 68 -10.22 4.79 -4.24
CA THR A 68 -9.30 5.93 -4.25
C THR A 68 -8.18 5.74 -3.23
N ILE A 69 -7.16 6.60 -3.30
CA ILE A 69 -6.11 6.65 -2.28
C ILE A 69 -6.67 7.02 -0.90
N THR A 70 -7.70 7.85 -0.84
CA THR A 70 -8.37 8.19 0.43
C THR A 70 -9.11 6.98 1.01
N ASP A 71 -9.84 6.22 0.19
CA ASP A 71 -10.48 4.97 0.64
C ASP A 71 -9.43 3.96 1.13
N LEU A 72 -8.26 3.91 0.49
CA LEU A 72 -7.14 3.04 0.90
C LEU A 72 -6.55 3.45 2.27
N GLU A 73 -6.53 4.74 2.59
CA GLU A 73 -6.13 5.24 3.91
C GLU A 73 -7.11 4.76 5.00
N ASP A 74 -8.40 4.70 4.68
CA ASP A 74 -9.50 4.40 5.61
C ASP A 74 -9.81 2.90 5.77
N LEU A 75 -9.16 2.01 5.00
CA LEU A 75 -9.37 0.56 5.14
C LEU A 75 -9.09 0.07 6.56
N ASP A 76 -10.01 -0.69 7.14
CA ASP A 76 -9.79 -1.34 8.44
C ASP A 76 -9.03 -2.68 8.25
N ILE A 77 -7.70 -2.60 8.29
CA ILE A 77 -6.82 -3.75 8.11
C ILE A 77 -6.42 -4.30 9.48
N SER A 78 -6.59 -5.61 9.67
CA SER A 78 -6.27 -6.28 10.92
C SER A 78 -4.86 -5.95 11.43
N TYR A 79 -4.79 -5.62 12.72
CA TYR A 79 -3.57 -5.27 13.43
C TYR A 79 -3.40 -6.14 14.69
N ALA A 80 -2.24 -6.75 14.78
CA ALA A 80 -1.57 -7.09 16.03
C ALA A 80 -0.06 -7.02 15.78
N PRO A 81 0.77 -6.78 16.82
CA PRO A 81 2.21 -6.61 16.65
C PRO A 81 2.94 -7.64 15.77
N PRO A 82 2.66 -8.97 15.87
CA PRO A 82 3.30 -9.97 15.01
C PRO A 82 2.86 -9.95 13.53
N PHE A 83 1.77 -9.27 13.17
CA PHE A 83 1.14 -9.38 11.85
C PHE A 83 1.09 -8.06 11.07
N ASN A 84 1.05 -6.93 11.78
CA ASN A 84 0.95 -5.62 11.16
C ASN A 84 1.47 -4.51 12.08
N SER A 85 1.63 -3.31 11.50
CA SER A 85 1.83 -2.06 12.24
C SER A 85 0.48 -1.37 12.49
N VAL A 86 0.46 -0.38 13.40
CA VAL A 86 -0.74 0.45 13.69
C VAL A 86 -1.33 1.03 12.41
N TRP A 87 -0.47 1.46 11.49
CA TRP A 87 -0.83 1.76 10.11
C TRP A 87 -0.17 0.72 9.21
N ASP A 88 -0.95 0.00 8.42
CA ASP A 88 -0.40 -0.93 7.42
C ASP A 88 0.52 -0.18 6.45
N PRO A 89 1.58 -0.80 5.91
CA PRO A 89 2.42 -0.20 4.87
C PRO A 89 1.65 0.41 3.70
N LEU A 90 0.48 -0.13 3.34
CA LEU A 90 -0.39 0.45 2.32
C LEU A 90 -0.99 1.80 2.75
N GLN A 91 -1.56 1.87 3.95
CA GLN A 91 -2.09 3.11 4.54
C GLN A 91 -0.98 4.15 4.72
N GLN A 92 0.19 3.71 5.18
CA GLN A 92 1.38 4.57 5.30
C GLN A 92 1.81 5.16 3.95
N ALA A 93 1.68 4.41 2.85
CA ALA A 93 1.99 4.90 1.51
C ALA A 93 0.92 5.87 1.01
N ALA A 94 -0.36 5.55 1.22
CA ALA A 94 -1.49 6.41 0.89
C ALA A 94 -1.39 7.79 1.57
N ARG A 95 -1.07 7.84 2.86
CA ARG A 95 -0.92 9.10 3.63
C ARG A 95 0.19 10.04 3.19
N ARG A 96 1.06 9.58 2.28
CA ARG A 96 2.20 10.35 1.78
C ARG A 96 2.04 10.77 0.32
N THR A 97 0.95 10.37 -0.35
CA THR A 97 0.65 10.73 -1.76
C THR A 97 0.29 12.18 -1.97
#